data_AF-A0A2D6PI36-F1
#
_entry.id   AF-A0A2D6PI36-F1
#
_cell.length_a   1.000
_cell.length_b   1.000
_cell.length_c   1.000
_cell.angle_alpha   90.00
_cell.angle_beta   90.00
_cell.angle_gamma   90.00
#
_symmetry.space_group_name_H-M   'P 1'
#
loop_
_entity.id
_entity.type
_entity.pdbx_description
1 polymer ?
#
loop_
_entity_poly.entity_id
_entity_poly.type
_entity_poly.pdbx_seq_one_letter_code
_entity_poly.pdbx_strand_id
1 'polypeptide(L)'
;MEIINMTSENPDQREMRKHFIESLYGTLDEVVSPTPYLEITNGDNVDVKFLNGRGRLPSKNSTEVNILDIDTASLFFDDFHILYEGVTGVGKTYTSDALFDAVFGPDGHYPLRLSGGVLGSSALEPFTTTTLENGIPKTRIDHEKCQKYGALFIDEINCGDQNEIFQVVDGKIHVNGDTGYLRIPIPETDRYKSLAVIAAMNPADAQHSHAQELTIAGENRFLKFKFPNGVSEAGSSQLEKRLLGDLHEQFWKRFKESSEMEGTWKDVYPLVTDPEQFPANLDGETREFIDTAIGYVGYDPKETFERNKDLMNQGDVEPRFSLRDDNDYGKIRESQGKLKHGFVRRDLKKIRDLSRLLGFIRGIKDKSYNVSAGLNDVAASMGVILESKTITGTDHGSLMALVNDARKAYNELHNDESMRTPEGYGMRQAVWQAAVYAGQKHGYDAYMNTLKQGIAGFNTQTSSPGQATIKSRVLADLVALEHFSKEYEDDVKTALKEKGENSFKAFEEVYDSNKGSGSVYEHRLGSIMR
;
A
#
# COMPACT_ATOMS: atom_id res chain seq x y z
N MET A 1 25.36 -33.62 -4.28
CA MET A 1 24.79 -32.52 -5.07
C MET A 1 24.32 -33.12 -6.37
N GLU A 2 23.10 -33.64 -6.36
CA GLU A 2 22.41 -33.96 -7.61
C GLU A 2 21.95 -32.63 -8.21
N ILE A 3 22.36 -32.41 -9.46
CA ILE A 3 21.93 -31.29 -10.26
C ILE A 3 20.47 -31.57 -10.62
N ILE A 4 19.56 -30.82 -10.00
CA ILE A 4 18.15 -30.81 -10.40
C ILE A 4 18.11 -30.19 -11.79
N ASN A 5 17.84 -31.02 -12.80
CA ASN A 5 17.49 -30.56 -14.14
C ASN A 5 16.09 -29.93 -14.07
N MET A 6 16.01 -28.64 -13.79
CA MET A 6 14.80 -27.86 -14.09
C MET A 6 14.80 -27.59 -15.59
N THR A 7 13.93 -28.29 -16.30
CA THR A 7 13.57 -27.99 -17.69
C THR A 7 13.16 -26.52 -17.80
N SER A 8 13.69 -25.89 -18.84
CA SER A 8 13.47 -24.51 -19.22
C SER A 8 11.99 -24.14 -19.39
N GLU A 9 11.45 -23.38 -18.44
CA GLU A 9 10.40 -22.36 -18.57
C GLU A 9 10.17 -21.83 -17.15
N ASN A 10 10.37 -20.53 -16.90
CA ASN A 10 9.98 -19.96 -15.60
C ASN A 10 8.50 -20.31 -15.36
N PRO A 11 8.14 -20.98 -14.26
CA PRO A 11 6.76 -21.36 -14.02
C PRO A 11 5.88 -20.11 -14.03
N ASP A 12 4.68 -20.20 -14.60
CA ASP A 12 3.73 -19.08 -14.63
C ASP A 12 3.48 -18.63 -13.19
N GLN A 13 4.05 -17.48 -12.84
CA GLN A 13 4.04 -16.96 -11.48
C GLN A 13 2.64 -16.71 -10.96
N ARG A 14 1.69 -16.45 -11.85
CA ARG A 14 0.27 -16.31 -11.50
C ARG A 14 -0.32 -17.66 -11.08
N GLU A 15 -0.05 -18.73 -11.82
CA GLU A 15 -0.49 -20.09 -11.46
C GLU A 15 0.20 -20.57 -10.19
N MET A 16 1.51 -20.29 -10.03
CA MET A 16 2.23 -20.62 -8.80
C MET A 16 1.61 -19.97 -7.56
N ARG A 17 1.29 -18.68 -7.67
CA ARG A 17 0.60 -17.93 -6.62
C ARG A 17 -0.79 -18.48 -6.35
N LYS A 18 -1.55 -18.84 -7.39
CA LYS A 18 -2.84 -19.51 -7.23
C LYS A 18 -2.72 -20.81 -6.45
N HIS A 19 -1.81 -21.70 -6.84
CA HIS A 19 -1.58 -22.98 -6.15
C HIS A 19 -1.18 -22.79 -4.70
N PHE A 20 -0.30 -21.83 -4.41
CA PHE A 20 0.12 -21.48 -3.05
C PHE A 20 -1.07 -21.03 -2.21
N ILE A 21 -1.85 -20.09 -2.72
CA ILE A 21 -2.98 -19.50 -2.00
C ILE A 21 -4.09 -20.53 -1.79
N GLU A 22 -4.46 -21.29 -2.83
CA GLU A 22 -5.51 -22.32 -2.71
C GLU A 22 -5.11 -23.44 -1.74
N SER A 23 -3.84 -23.88 -1.78
CA SER A 23 -3.30 -24.87 -0.82
C SER A 23 -3.33 -24.33 0.61
N LEU A 24 -3.01 -23.05 0.79
CA LEU A 24 -2.99 -22.39 2.08
C LEU A 24 -4.40 -22.27 2.68
N TYR A 25 -5.35 -21.70 1.93
CA TYR A 25 -6.75 -21.62 2.38
C TYR A 25 -7.33 -23.01 2.65
N GLY A 26 -7.07 -23.97 1.77
CA GLY A 26 -7.55 -25.34 1.97
C GLY A 26 -7.00 -26.01 3.24
N THR A 27 -5.79 -25.63 3.67
CA THR A 27 -5.18 -26.14 4.91
C THR A 27 -5.70 -25.40 6.14
N LEU A 28 -5.86 -24.08 6.06
CA LEU A 28 -6.25 -23.24 7.20
C LEU A 28 -7.75 -23.25 7.48
N ASP A 29 -8.60 -23.54 6.48
CA ASP A 29 -10.06 -23.57 6.66
C ASP A 29 -10.49 -24.59 7.73
N GLU A 30 -9.69 -25.61 8.03
CA GLU A 30 -9.98 -26.59 9.09
C GLU A 30 -9.64 -26.08 10.50
N VAL A 31 -8.78 -25.08 10.64
CA VAL A 31 -8.18 -24.67 11.93
C VAL A 31 -8.35 -23.20 12.29
N VAL A 32 -8.64 -22.33 11.32
CA VAL A 32 -8.93 -20.91 11.53
C VAL A 32 -10.36 -20.64 11.08
N SER A 33 -11.16 -20.04 11.96
CA SER A 33 -12.45 -19.48 11.55
C SER A 33 -12.22 -18.14 10.85
N PRO A 34 -12.75 -17.93 9.63
CA PRO A 34 -12.64 -16.63 8.97
C PRO A 34 -13.28 -15.58 9.87
N THR A 35 -12.50 -14.55 10.19
CA THR A 35 -12.96 -13.44 11.04
C THR A 35 -13.25 -12.24 10.14
N PRO A 36 -14.53 -11.92 9.86
CA PRO A 36 -14.88 -10.87 8.91
C PRO A 36 -14.41 -9.51 9.41
N TYR A 37 -13.67 -8.77 8.57
CA TYR A 37 -13.12 -7.47 8.92
C TYR A 37 -13.89 -6.33 8.25
N LEU A 38 -13.96 -6.31 6.92
CA LEU A 38 -14.69 -5.29 6.17
C LEU A 38 -15.33 -5.86 4.89
N GLU A 39 -16.29 -5.12 4.34
CA GLU A 39 -16.77 -5.28 2.96
C GLU A 39 -16.36 -4.11 2.13
N ILE A 40 -16.01 -4.39 0.88
CA ILE A 40 -15.91 -3.40 -0.16
C ILE A 40 -17.01 -3.70 -1.19
N THR A 41 -17.95 -2.78 -1.36
CA THR A 41 -18.92 -2.87 -2.46
C THR A 41 -18.42 -2.03 -3.63
N ASN A 42 -18.22 -2.67 -4.78
CA ASN A 42 -17.72 -2.05 -5.99
C ASN A 42 -18.88 -1.62 -6.90
N GLY A 43 -18.75 -0.45 -7.53
CA GLY A 43 -19.71 0.09 -8.49
C GLY A 43 -19.38 1.53 -8.87
N ASP A 44 -20.40 2.30 -9.28
CA ASP A 44 -20.29 3.75 -9.51
C ASP A 44 -19.99 4.53 -8.23
N ASN A 45 -20.33 3.94 -7.08
CA ASN A 45 -19.85 4.36 -5.77
C ASN A 45 -19.17 3.16 -5.10
N VAL A 46 -18.08 3.43 -4.41
CA VAL A 46 -17.39 2.47 -3.54
C VAL A 46 -17.93 2.66 -2.12
N ASP A 47 -18.37 1.59 -1.49
CA ASP A 47 -18.74 1.61 -0.09
C ASP A 47 -17.83 0.69 0.71
N VAL A 48 -17.42 1.16 1.90
CA VAL A 48 -16.60 0.38 2.84
C VAL A 48 -17.37 0.22 4.12
N LYS A 49 -17.72 -1.02 4.44
CA LYS A 49 -18.44 -1.37 5.66
C LYS A 49 -17.57 -2.21 6.58
N PHE A 50 -17.20 -1.67 7.72
CA PHE A 50 -16.54 -2.44 8.77
C PHE A 50 -17.52 -3.45 9.39
N LEU A 51 -17.15 -4.72 9.34
CA LEU A 51 -17.97 -5.82 9.84
C LEU A 51 -17.75 -6.08 11.33
N ASN A 52 -16.57 -5.71 11.84
CA ASN A 52 -16.22 -5.87 13.25
C ASN A 52 -16.45 -7.30 13.75
N GLY A 53 -16.12 -8.31 12.93
CA GLY A 53 -16.24 -9.72 13.27
C GLY A 53 -17.63 -10.31 13.01
N ARG A 54 -18.59 -9.51 12.53
CA ARG A 54 -19.96 -9.97 12.25
C ARG A 54 -20.04 -10.53 10.85
N GLY A 55 -20.51 -11.77 10.76
CA GLY A 55 -20.84 -12.42 9.51
C GLY A 55 -22.03 -11.75 8.86
N ARG A 56 -22.15 -11.90 7.54
CA ARG A 56 -23.35 -11.48 6.81
C ARG A 56 -23.51 -12.29 5.52
N LEU A 57 -24.69 -12.15 4.93
CA LEU A 57 -24.97 -12.76 3.64
C LEU A 57 -24.15 -12.05 2.54
N PRO A 58 -23.65 -12.80 1.54
CA PRO A 58 -22.96 -12.21 0.40
C PRO A 58 -23.84 -11.18 -0.31
N SER A 59 -23.27 -10.01 -0.60
CA SER A 59 -23.93 -8.97 -1.41
C SER A 59 -23.41 -9.03 -2.84
N LYS A 60 -24.20 -8.51 -3.79
CA LYS A 60 -23.73 -8.43 -5.18
C LYS A 60 -22.61 -7.41 -5.29
N ASN A 61 -21.63 -7.70 -6.15
CA ASN A 61 -20.47 -6.84 -6.42
C ASN A 61 -19.67 -6.47 -5.16
N SER A 62 -19.71 -7.31 -4.14
CA SER A 62 -19.00 -7.05 -2.90
C SER A 62 -17.90 -8.07 -2.64
N THR A 63 -16.82 -7.58 -2.09
CA THR A 63 -15.67 -8.36 -1.66
C THR A 63 -15.60 -8.27 -0.13
N GLU A 64 -15.85 -9.38 0.54
CA GLU A 64 -15.59 -9.48 1.98
C GLU A 64 -14.11 -9.74 2.21
N VAL A 65 -13.51 -8.92 3.06
CA VAL A 65 -12.14 -9.06 3.53
C VAL A 65 -12.18 -9.54 4.97
N ASN A 66 -11.53 -10.66 5.23
CA ASN A 66 -11.33 -11.22 6.56
C ASN A 66 -9.88 -11.06 7.03
N ILE A 67 -9.61 -11.35 8.30
CA ILE A 67 -8.26 -11.26 8.88
C ILE A 67 -7.25 -12.19 8.19
N LEU A 68 -7.65 -13.43 7.86
CA LEU A 68 -6.77 -14.38 7.19
C LEU A 68 -6.38 -13.89 5.78
N ASP A 69 -7.27 -13.16 5.09
CA ASP A 69 -6.97 -12.56 3.80
C ASP A 69 -5.88 -11.49 3.93
N ILE A 70 -5.92 -10.67 4.97
CA ILE A 70 -4.92 -9.63 5.27
C ILE A 70 -3.57 -10.28 5.59
N ASP A 71 -3.56 -11.29 6.47
CA ASP A 71 -2.35 -12.00 6.87
C ASP A 71 -1.72 -12.73 5.67
N THR A 72 -2.53 -13.43 4.88
CA THR A 72 -2.08 -14.13 3.65
C THR A 72 -1.49 -13.14 2.65
N ALA A 73 -2.17 -12.01 2.42
CA ALA A 73 -1.70 -11.00 1.49
C ALA A 73 -0.37 -10.37 1.94
N SER A 74 -0.18 -10.19 3.26
CA SER A 74 1.06 -9.62 3.81
C SER A 74 2.31 -10.44 3.47
N LEU A 75 2.19 -11.77 3.29
CA LEU A 75 3.32 -12.63 2.93
C LEU A 75 3.94 -12.29 1.57
N PHE A 76 3.20 -11.60 0.69
CA PHE A 76 3.63 -11.26 -0.67
C PHE A 76 4.26 -9.87 -0.78
N PHE A 77 4.27 -9.07 0.28
CA PHE A 77 4.77 -7.69 0.27
C PHE A 77 5.87 -7.49 1.31
N ASP A 78 7.01 -6.94 0.88
CA ASP A 78 8.17 -6.71 1.76
C ASP A 78 8.21 -5.29 2.32
N ASP A 79 7.42 -4.37 1.76
CA ASP A 79 7.55 -2.94 2.02
C ASP A 79 6.59 -2.39 3.09
N PHE A 80 5.73 -3.25 3.65
CA PHE A 80 4.86 -2.93 4.78
C PHE A 80 4.57 -4.14 5.67
N HIS A 81 4.31 -3.85 6.95
CA HIS A 81 4.03 -4.84 7.99
C HIS A 81 2.63 -4.66 8.57
N ILE A 82 2.07 -5.69 9.19
CA ILE A 82 0.72 -5.64 9.77
C ILE A 82 0.79 -5.37 11.26
N LEU A 83 -0.06 -4.49 11.77
CA LEU A 83 -0.24 -4.26 13.21
C LEU A 83 -1.72 -4.42 13.59
N TYR A 84 -2.01 -5.37 14.46
CA TYR A 84 -3.33 -5.60 15.00
C TYR A 84 -3.52 -4.94 16.37
N GLU A 85 -4.51 -4.06 16.47
CA GLU A 85 -4.94 -3.46 17.73
C GLU A 85 -6.28 -4.06 18.16
N GLY A 86 -6.34 -4.70 19.33
CA GLY A 86 -7.58 -5.28 19.85
C GLY A 86 -7.36 -5.90 21.22
N VAL A 87 -8.41 -6.20 21.96
CA VAL A 87 -8.28 -6.77 23.33
C VAL A 87 -7.66 -8.17 23.31
N THR A 88 -7.01 -8.59 24.41
CA THR A 88 -6.45 -9.94 24.53
C THR A 88 -7.54 -11.00 24.40
N GLY A 89 -7.21 -12.15 23.80
CA GLY A 89 -8.12 -13.30 23.71
C GLY A 89 -9.09 -13.31 22.53
N VAL A 90 -9.04 -12.31 21.64
CA VAL A 90 -9.87 -12.27 20.40
C VAL A 90 -9.29 -13.09 19.25
N GLY A 91 -8.14 -13.75 19.44
CA GLY A 91 -7.52 -14.62 18.43
C GLY A 91 -6.45 -13.97 17.54
N LYS A 92 -5.88 -12.82 17.92
CA LYS A 92 -4.80 -12.13 17.17
C LYS A 92 -3.64 -13.08 16.84
N THR A 93 -3.01 -13.60 17.89
CA THR A 93 -1.86 -14.52 17.82
C THR A 93 -2.24 -15.85 17.16
N TYR A 94 -3.41 -16.40 17.52
CA TYR A 94 -3.86 -17.70 17.02
C TYR A 94 -3.96 -17.77 15.49
N THR A 95 -4.57 -16.76 14.86
CA THR A 95 -4.76 -16.76 13.40
C THR A 95 -3.43 -16.63 12.66
N SER A 96 -2.57 -15.71 13.09
CA SER A 96 -1.29 -15.47 12.42
C SER A 96 -0.28 -16.60 12.68
N ASP A 97 -0.26 -17.19 13.88
CA ASP A 97 0.58 -18.37 14.18
C ASP A 97 0.14 -19.58 13.35
N ALA A 98 -1.16 -19.83 13.20
CA ALA A 98 -1.65 -20.92 12.35
C ALA A 98 -1.17 -20.79 10.90
N LEU A 99 -1.21 -19.56 10.35
CA LEU A 99 -0.68 -19.24 9.04
C LEU A 99 0.84 -19.50 8.98
N PHE A 100 1.59 -19.00 9.96
CA PHE A 100 3.04 -19.15 9.98
C PHE A 100 3.49 -20.60 10.18
N ASP A 101 2.79 -21.36 11.02
CA ASP A 101 3.00 -22.81 11.18
C ASP A 101 2.76 -23.55 9.86
N ALA A 102 1.69 -23.22 9.13
CA ALA A 102 1.41 -23.85 7.84
C ALA A 102 2.53 -23.56 6.83
N VAL A 103 2.95 -22.30 6.67
CA VAL A 103 3.91 -21.92 5.62
C VAL A 103 5.36 -22.27 6.00
N PHE A 104 5.77 -21.96 7.22
CA PHE A 104 7.18 -22.02 7.63
C PHE A 104 7.51 -23.19 8.57
N GLY A 105 6.49 -23.77 9.20
CA GLY A 105 6.65 -24.79 10.23
C GLY A 105 7.18 -24.20 11.55
N PRO A 106 7.28 -25.04 12.60
CA PRO A 106 7.63 -24.60 13.95
C PRO A 106 9.05 -24.02 14.06
N ASP A 107 9.94 -24.38 13.13
CA ASP A 107 11.32 -23.89 13.09
C ASP A 107 11.54 -22.72 12.11
N GLY A 108 10.55 -22.39 11.29
CA GLY A 108 10.67 -21.37 10.24
C GLY A 108 10.04 -20.02 10.58
N HIS A 109 9.36 -19.91 11.72
CA HIS A 109 8.86 -18.64 12.25
C HIS A 109 9.15 -18.53 13.75
N TYR A 110 8.93 -17.35 14.34
CA TYR A 110 9.12 -17.16 15.77
C TYR A 110 7.98 -16.30 16.36
N PRO A 111 7.19 -16.82 17.31
CA PRO A 111 6.25 -16.00 18.07
C PRO A 111 6.97 -15.37 19.26
N LEU A 112 7.11 -14.05 19.22
CA LEU A 112 7.74 -13.25 20.27
C LEU A 112 6.68 -12.49 21.07
N ARG A 113 6.71 -12.61 22.39
CA ARG A 113 5.87 -11.81 23.29
C ARG A 113 6.72 -10.81 24.04
N LEU A 114 6.46 -9.52 23.83
CA LEU A 114 7.17 -8.46 24.52
C LEU A 114 6.56 -8.20 25.90
N SER A 115 7.38 -8.01 26.92
CA SER A 115 6.94 -7.74 28.30
C SER A 115 7.69 -6.56 28.91
N GLY A 116 6.96 -5.63 29.52
CA GLY A 116 7.49 -4.34 30.04
C GLY A 116 8.23 -4.42 31.38
N GLY A 117 9.05 -5.45 31.61
CA GLY A 117 9.83 -5.65 32.84
C GLY A 117 11.30 -5.18 32.75
N VAL A 118 11.99 -5.07 33.89
CA VAL A 118 13.42 -4.66 34.01
C VAL A 118 14.40 -5.64 33.33
N LEU A 119 13.92 -6.85 32.99
CA LEU A 119 14.59 -7.84 32.14
C LEU A 119 13.69 -8.16 30.92
N GLY A 120 13.17 -7.12 30.27
CA GLY A 120 12.23 -7.26 29.17
C GLY A 120 12.79 -8.16 28.06
N SER A 121 11.91 -9.01 27.54
CA SER A 121 12.10 -9.74 26.28
C SER A 121 12.45 -8.75 25.17
N SER A 122 13.56 -9.02 24.48
CA SER A 122 14.10 -8.16 23.42
C SER A 122 13.51 -8.52 22.06
N ALA A 123 13.23 -7.53 21.20
CA ALA A 123 12.85 -7.80 19.81
C ALA A 123 13.99 -8.46 19.02
N LEU A 124 15.23 -8.34 19.49
CA LEU A 124 16.43 -8.91 18.88
C LEU A 124 16.76 -10.33 19.39
N GLU A 125 16.05 -10.83 20.39
CA GLU A 125 16.27 -12.17 20.97
C GLU A 125 16.35 -13.28 19.91
N PRO A 126 15.47 -13.33 18.89
CA PRO A 126 15.51 -14.42 17.90
C PRO A 126 16.77 -14.40 17.03
N PHE A 127 17.46 -13.27 16.92
CA PHE A 127 18.53 -13.03 15.94
C PHE A 127 19.90 -12.81 16.57
N THR A 128 19.99 -12.90 17.89
CA THR A 128 21.21 -12.63 18.62
C THR A 128 21.59 -13.81 19.51
N THR A 129 22.86 -13.83 19.89
CA THR A 129 23.39 -14.76 20.88
C THR A 129 24.20 -13.97 21.91
N THR A 130 24.06 -14.34 23.18
CA THR A 130 24.84 -13.72 24.26
C THR A 130 25.94 -14.67 24.67
N THR A 131 27.18 -14.22 24.60
CA THR A 131 28.37 -14.96 25.03
C THR A 131 29.11 -14.20 26.12
N LEU A 132 29.76 -14.91 27.04
CA LEU A 132 30.58 -14.29 28.09
C LEU A 132 32.01 -14.13 27.56
N GLU A 133 32.43 -12.89 27.37
CA GLU A 133 33.81 -12.55 27.00
C GLU A 133 34.50 -11.87 28.17
N ASN A 134 35.54 -12.48 28.74
CA ASN A 134 36.26 -11.98 29.91
C ASN A 134 35.33 -11.68 31.10
N GLY A 135 34.26 -12.48 31.28
CA GLY A 135 33.27 -12.30 32.34
C GLY A 135 32.23 -11.20 32.07
N ILE A 136 32.27 -10.54 30.91
CA ILE A 136 31.30 -9.52 30.50
C ILE A 136 30.38 -10.14 29.45
N PRO A 137 29.04 -10.11 29.64
CA PRO A 137 28.11 -10.57 28.62
C PRO A 137 28.18 -9.65 27.40
N LYS A 138 28.44 -10.24 26.23
CA LYS A 138 28.39 -9.55 24.94
C LYS A 138 27.37 -10.22 24.04
N THR A 139 26.41 -9.42 23.60
CA THR A 139 25.45 -9.79 22.57
C THR A 139 26.09 -9.65 21.19
N ARG A 140 25.94 -10.67 20.36
CA ARG A 140 26.41 -10.71 18.97
C ARG A 140 25.25 -11.10 18.06
N ILE A 141 25.29 -10.67 16.81
CA ILE A 141 24.34 -11.09 15.79
C ILE A 141 24.64 -12.53 15.40
N ASP A 142 23.59 -13.33 15.29
CA ASP A 142 23.63 -14.67 14.75
C ASP A 142 23.12 -14.63 13.30
N HIS A 143 24.07 -14.52 12.36
CA HIS A 143 23.77 -14.36 10.93
C HIS A 143 23.01 -15.56 10.35
N GLU A 144 23.18 -16.76 10.91
CA GLU A 144 22.41 -17.93 10.50
C GLU A 144 20.95 -17.78 10.92
N LYS A 145 20.69 -17.31 12.15
CA LYS A 145 19.33 -17.01 12.62
C LYS A 145 18.67 -15.86 11.87
N CYS A 146 19.43 -14.86 11.42
CA CYS A 146 18.91 -13.78 10.57
C CYS A 146 18.34 -14.28 9.23
N GLN A 147 18.79 -15.45 8.75
CA GLN A 147 18.30 -16.10 7.54
C GLN A 147 17.45 -17.35 7.83
N LYS A 148 17.21 -17.66 9.12
CA LYS A 148 16.49 -18.85 9.53
C LYS A 148 14.98 -18.70 9.34
N TYR A 149 14.46 -17.55 9.76
CA TYR A 149 13.02 -17.30 9.91
C TYR A 149 12.43 -16.59 8.69
N GLY A 150 11.30 -17.08 8.20
CA GLY A 150 10.51 -16.45 7.15
C GLY A 150 9.47 -15.46 7.68
N ALA A 151 9.04 -15.63 8.94
CA ALA A 151 8.12 -14.73 9.60
C ALA A 151 8.36 -14.57 11.11
N LEU A 152 7.89 -13.45 11.65
CA LEU A 152 7.92 -13.10 13.06
C LEU A 152 6.55 -12.56 13.49
N PHE A 153 5.98 -13.15 14.55
CA PHE A 153 4.83 -12.56 15.24
C PHE A 153 5.32 -11.80 16.47
N ILE A 154 4.96 -10.52 16.60
CA ILE A 154 5.33 -9.70 17.77
C ILE A 154 4.07 -9.38 18.58
N ASP A 155 3.82 -10.13 19.65
CA ASP A 155 2.74 -9.84 20.59
C ASP A 155 3.16 -8.76 21.60
N GLU A 156 2.17 -8.00 22.06
CA GLU A 156 2.34 -6.87 22.99
C GLU A 156 3.44 -5.89 22.54
N ILE A 157 3.48 -5.54 21.25
CA ILE A 157 4.55 -4.69 20.66
C ILE A 157 4.75 -3.37 21.39
N ASN A 158 3.69 -2.83 22.00
CA ASN A 158 3.73 -1.59 22.76
C ASN A 158 4.29 -1.72 24.19
N CYS A 159 4.71 -2.92 24.61
CA CYS A 159 5.43 -3.18 25.85
C CYS A 159 6.95 -3.27 25.66
N GLY A 160 7.45 -3.29 24.41
CA GLY A 160 8.87 -3.51 24.09
C GLY A 160 9.70 -2.25 23.82
N ASP A 161 11.01 -2.43 23.61
CA ASP A 161 11.91 -1.34 23.20
C ASP A 161 11.66 -0.97 21.73
N GLN A 162 11.26 0.29 21.52
CA GLN A 162 10.92 0.80 20.18
C GLN A 162 12.10 0.76 19.20
N ASN A 163 13.34 0.98 19.65
CA ASN A 163 14.50 0.98 18.75
C ASN A 163 14.82 -0.42 18.24
N GLU A 164 14.64 -1.43 19.08
CA GLU A 164 14.81 -2.82 18.68
C GLU A 164 13.70 -3.25 17.71
N ILE A 165 12.45 -2.89 18.02
CA ILE A 165 11.30 -3.11 17.15
C ILE A 165 11.54 -2.48 15.77
N PHE A 166 12.00 -1.22 15.71
CA PHE A 166 12.24 -0.53 14.44
C PHE A 166 13.33 -1.22 13.62
N GLN A 167 14.39 -1.73 14.25
CA GLN A 167 15.42 -2.49 13.55
C GLN A 167 14.87 -3.78 12.92
N VAL A 168 14.05 -4.52 13.65
CA VAL A 168 13.42 -5.74 13.15
C VAL A 168 12.49 -5.44 11.96
N VAL A 169 11.64 -4.43 12.11
CA VAL A 169 10.66 -4.01 11.11
C VAL A 169 11.33 -3.38 9.88
N ASP A 170 12.47 -2.69 10.05
CA ASP A 170 13.29 -2.17 8.96
C ASP A 170 14.17 -3.27 8.31
N GLY A 171 14.07 -4.52 8.80
CA GLY A 171 14.77 -5.71 8.27
C GLY A 171 16.28 -5.71 8.51
N LYS A 172 16.78 -4.87 9.42
CA LYS A 172 18.22 -4.65 9.68
C LYS A 172 18.47 -4.45 11.16
N ILE A 173 19.26 -5.34 11.75
CA ILE A 173 19.65 -5.28 13.15
C ILE A 173 21.11 -4.82 13.28
N HIS A 174 21.38 -3.97 14.25
CA HIS A 174 22.69 -3.42 14.54
C HIS A 174 23.07 -3.69 15.99
N VAL A 175 24.14 -4.48 16.19
CA VAL A 175 24.63 -4.82 17.53
C VAL A 175 26.14 -4.67 17.54
N ASN A 176 26.65 -3.80 18.41
CA ASN A 176 28.10 -3.60 18.62
C ASN A 176 28.91 -3.34 17.32
N GLY A 177 28.30 -2.66 16.34
CA GLY A 177 28.93 -2.33 15.05
C GLY A 177 28.81 -3.41 13.98
N ASP A 178 28.27 -4.59 14.30
CA ASP A 178 27.89 -5.61 13.33
C ASP A 178 26.47 -5.35 12.80
N THR A 179 26.18 -5.78 11.58
CA THR A 179 24.88 -5.59 10.90
C THR A 179 24.35 -6.90 10.37
N GLY A 180 23.19 -7.32 10.87
CA GLY A 180 22.45 -8.49 10.40
C GLY A 180 21.28 -8.06 9.52
N TYR A 181 21.05 -8.77 8.42
CA TYR A 181 19.92 -8.55 7.53
C TYR A 181 18.89 -9.66 7.71
N LEU A 182 17.65 -9.29 8.02
CA LEU A 182 16.55 -10.22 8.29
C LEU A 182 15.86 -10.59 6.96
N ARG A 183 16.46 -11.54 6.23
CA ARG A 183 16.04 -11.89 4.87
C ARG A 183 16.52 -13.27 4.45
N ILE A 184 15.77 -13.91 3.55
CA ILE A 184 16.06 -15.23 2.98
C ILE A 184 16.47 -15.04 1.51
N PRO A 185 17.53 -15.70 1.01
CA PRO A 185 17.90 -15.62 -0.40
C PRO A 185 16.80 -16.20 -1.30
N ILE A 186 16.53 -15.55 -2.43
CA ILE A 186 15.67 -16.10 -3.48
C ILE A 186 16.56 -16.98 -4.38
N PRO A 187 16.35 -18.31 -4.46
CA PRO A 187 17.18 -19.20 -5.25
C PRO A 187 17.42 -18.70 -6.68
N GLU A 188 18.64 -18.92 -7.18
CA GLU A 188 19.05 -18.58 -8.55
C GLU A 188 18.99 -17.08 -8.90
N THR A 189 18.88 -16.20 -7.90
CA THR A 189 18.92 -14.75 -8.08
C THR A 189 19.80 -14.07 -7.02
N ASP A 190 20.21 -12.83 -7.28
CA ASP A 190 20.92 -12.00 -6.29
C ASP A 190 19.97 -11.27 -5.31
N ARG A 191 18.70 -11.66 -5.30
CA ARG A 191 17.61 -11.00 -4.56
C ARG A 191 17.28 -11.75 -3.28
N TYR A 192 16.53 -11.08 -2.42
CA TYR A 192 16.19 -11.58 -1.09
C TYR A 192 14.73 -11.29 -0.78
N LYS A 193 14.09 -12.24 -0.08
CA LYS A 193 12.78 -12.09 0.54
C LYS A 193 12.95 -11.62 1.98
N SER A 194 12.33 -10.49 2.33
CA SER A 194 12.40 -9.93 3.68
C SER A 194 11.56 -10.75 4.67
N LEU A 195 11.94 -10.71 5.94
CA LEU A 195 11.15 -11.29 7.03
C LEU A 195 9.74 -10.66 7.07
N ALA A 196 8.70 -11.48 7.01
CA ALA A 196 7.32 -11.01 7.20
C ALA A 196 7.06 -10.73 8.68
N VAL A 197 6.57 -9.54 9.03
CA VAL A 197 6.26 -9.16 10.42
C VAL A 197 4.77 -8.86 10.58
N ILE A 198 4.14 -9.61 11.48
CA ILE A 198 2.80 -9.31 11.98
C ILE A 198 2.94 -9.00 13.47
N ALA A 199 2.44 -7.85 13.89
CA ALA A 199 2.50 -7.40 15.27
C ALA A 199 1.09 -7.26 15.86
N ALA A 200 0.99 -7.37 17.18
CA ALA A 200 -0.26 -7.19 17.91
C ALA A 200 -0.05 -6.33 19.16
N MET A 201 -1.07 -5.53 19.50
CA MET A 201 -1.13 -4.79 20.75
C MET A 201 -2.55 -4.69 21.28
N ASN A 202 -2.65 -4.46 22.59
CA ASN A 202 -3.88 -3.98 23.20
C ASN A 202 -4.01 -2.47 23.02
N PRO A 203 -5.24 -1.93 22.93
CA PRO A 203 -5.47 -0.49 22.91
C PRO A 203 -4.87 0.18 24.15
N ALA A 204 -4.27 1.36 23.98
CA ALA A 204 -3.79 2.18 25.08
C ALA A 204 -4.97 2.99 25.66
N ASP A 205 -5.79 2.36 26.50
CA ASP A 205 -6.90 3.02 27.19
C ASP A 205 -6.81 2.82 28.72
N ALA A 206 -7.70 3.50 29.46
CA ALA A 206 -7.73 3.47 30.92
C ALA A 206 -7.99 2.06 31.50
N GLN A 207 -8.50 1.12 30.71
CA GLN A 207 -8.77 -0.26 31.13
C GLN A 207 -7.54 -1.17 30.95
N HIS A 208 -6.57 -0.77 30.13
CA HIS A 208 -5.37 -1.52 29.82
C HIS A 208 -4.11 -0.77 30.31
N SER A 209 -4.02 -0.53 31.62
CA SER A 209 -3.04 0.37 32.29
C SER A 209 -1.55 0.09 32.07
N HIS A 210 -1.18 -0.98 31.39
CA HIS A 210 0.21 -1.34 31.04
C HIS A 210 0.56 -1.11 29.57
N ALA A 211 -0.44 -0.87 28.70
CA ALA A 211 -0.26 -0.64 27.28
C ALA A 211 0.14 0.81 27.00
N GLN A 212 1.29 1.03 26.33
CA GLN A 212 1.68 2.36 25.86
C GLN A 212 1.13 2.63 24.46
N GLU A 213 0.92 3.90 24.11
CA GLU A 213 0.72 4.25 22.71
C GLU A 213 2.05 4.09 21.97
N LEU A 214 2.01 3.50 20.78
CA LEU A 214 3.18 3.53 19.89
C LEU A 214 3.46 4.97 19.46
N THR A 215 4.74 5.30 19.28
CA THR A 215 5.09 6.58 18.67
C THR A 215 4.58 6.63 17.23
N ILE A 216 4.37 7.85 16.72
CA ILE A 216 4.02 8.09 15.31
C ILE A 216 5.01 7.40 14.36
N ALA A 217 6.29 7.36 14.72
CA ALA A 217 7.33 6.68 13.95
C ALA A 217 7.12 5.15 13.89
N GLY A 218 6.64 4.55 14.97
CA GLY A 218 6.24 3.13 15.00
C GLY A 218 5.01 2.88 14.15
N GLU A 219 3.93 3.65 14.36
CA GLU A 219 2.69 3.48 13.59
C GLU A 219 2.83 3.72 12.08
N ASN A 220 3.89 4.41 11.63
CA ASN A 220 4.17 4.63 10.20
C ASN A 220 4.82 3.43 9.51
N ARG A 221 5.37 2.48 10.27
CA ARG A 221 6.00 1.27 9.74
C ARG A 221 5.01 0.13 9.54
N PHE A 222 3.81 0.26 10.09
CA PHE A 222 2.75 -0.73 10.00
C PHE A 222 1.50 -0.21 9.30
N LEU A 223 0.81 -1.11 8.61
CA LEU A 223 -0.62 -1.01 8.35
C LEU A 223 -1.36 -1.47 9.61
N LYS A 224 -1.92 -0.50 10.34
CA LYS A 224 -2.64 -0.75 11.60
C LYS A 224 -4.10 -1.09 11.32
N PHE A 225 -4.55 -2.24 11.81
CA PHE A 225 -5.93 -2.71 11.71
C PHE A 225 -6.49 -2.97 13.10
N LYS A 226 -7.78 -2.63 13.31
CA LYS A 226 -8.49 -3.05 14.53
C LYS A 226 -8.84 -4.53 14.41
N PHE A 227 -8.36 -5.37 15.32
CA PHE A 227 -8.70 -6.78 15.31
C PHE A 227 -10.10 -6.98 15.90
N PRO A 228 -11.06 -7.48 15.12
CA PRO A 228 -12.43 -7.63 15.58
C PRO A 228 -12.58 -8.85 16.51
N ASN A 229 -13.54 -8.76 17.44
CA ASN A 229 -13.93 -9.93 18.22
C ASN A 229 -14.92 -10.79 17.42
N GLY A 230 -14.41 -11.80 16.70
CA GLY A 230 -15.21 -12.76 15.94
C GLY A 230 -15.82 -13.90 16.77
N VAL A 231 -15.50 -14.01 18.06
CA VAL A 231 -15.95 -15.13 18.91
C VAL A 231 -17.46 -15.20 18.99
N SER A 232 -18.15 -14.05 19.05
CA SER A 232 -19.61 -14.00 19.10
C SER A 232 -20.29 -14.50 17.84
N GLU A 233 -19.62 -14.41 16.68
CA GLU A 233 -20.14 -14.89 15.40
C GLU A 233 -19.91 -16.39 15.24
N ALA A 234 -18.67 -16.82 15.47
CA ALA A 234 -18.29 -18.21 15.26
C ALA A 234 -18.81 -19.14 16.37
N GLY A 235 -18.93 -18.65 17.61
CA GLY A 235 -19.51 -19.41 18.73
C GLY A 235 -18.86 -20.78 18.91
N SER A 236 -19.68 -21.83 19.03
CA SER A 236 -19.20 -23.19 19.25
C SER A 236 -18.41 -23.77 18.07
N SER A 237 -18.51 -23.21 16.86
CA SER A 237 -17.71 -23.69 15.72
C SER A 237 -16.21 -23.50 15.93
N GLN A 238 -15.80 -22.53 16.77
CA GLN A 238 -14.40 -22.37 17.16
C GLN A 238 -13.87 -23.53 17.99
N LEU A 239 -14.74 -24.28 18.69
CA LEU A 239 -14.32 -25.44 19.49
C LEU A 239 -13.96 -26.65 18.62
N GLU A 240 -14.46 -26.66 17.38
CA GLU A 240 -14.15 -27.69 16.38
C GLU A 240 -12.80 -27.40 15.70
N LYS A 241 -12.38 -26.12 15.69
CA LYS A 241 -11.08 -25.69 15.20
C LYS A 241 -10.00 -26.03 16.22
N ARG A 242 -8.98 -26.78 15.80
CA ARG A 242 -7.81 -27.08 16.62
C ARG A 242 -6.57 -27.02 15.76
N LEU A 243 -5.52 -26.36 16.25
CA LEU A 243 -4.20 -26.46 15.63
C LEU A 243 -3.76 -27.93 15.66
N LEU A 244 -3.68 -28.52 14.48
CA LEU A 244 -3.10 -29.85 14.28
C LEU A 244 -1.58 -29.69 14.17
N GLY A 245 -0.83 -30.68 14.63
CA GLY A 245 0.64 -30.64 14.59
C GLY A 245 1.25 -30.80 13.21
N ASP A 246 0.45 -31.05 12.17
CA ASP A 246 0.88 -31.42 10.82
C ASP A 246 0.52 -30.37 9.74
N LEU A 247 0.09 -29.16 10.12
CA LEU A 247 -0.31 -28.10 9.18
C LEU A 247 0.75 -27.83 8.11
N HIS A 248 2.03 -27.78 8.51
CA HIS A 248 3.14 -27.54 7.60
C HIS A 248 3.25 -28.62 6.53
N GLU A 249 3.20 -29.89 6.94
CA GLU A 249 3.30 -31.04 6.03
C GLU A 249 2.08 -31.09 5.10
N GLN A 250 0.88 -30.82 5.63
CA GLN A 250 -0.34 -30.77 4.83
C GLN A 250 -0.29 -29.67 3.77
N PHE A 251 0.12 -28.45 4.14
CA PHE A 251 0.22 -27.33 3.22
C PHE A 251 1.18 -27.61 2.07
N TRP A 252 2.43 -27.97 2.39
CA TRP A 252 3.46 -28.21 1.37
C TRP A 252 3.18 -29.43 0.52
N LYS A 253 2.50 -30.46 1.08
CA LYS A 253 2.02 -31.58 0.29
C LYS A 253 0.98 -31.14 -0.74
N ARG A 254 -0.05 -30.40 -0.35
CA ARG A 254 -1.09 -29.88 -1.27
C ARG A 254 -0.50 -28.95 -2.34
N PHE A 255 0.45 -28.10 -1.93
CA PHE A 255 1.14 -27.21 -2.85
C PHE A 255 2.01 -27.98 -3.86
N LYS A 256 2.79 -28.96 -3.40
CA LYS A 256 3.60 -29.81 -4.27
C LYS A 256 2.75 -30.61 -5.26
N GLU A 257 1.64 -31.19 -4.80
CA GLU A 257 0.71 -31.94 -5.66
C GLU A 257 0.08 -31.07 -6.75
N SER A 258 -0.09 -29.77 -6.52
CA SER A 258 -0.74 -28.85 -7.46
C SER A 258 0.24 -28.09 -8.36
N SER A 259 1.46 -27.80 -7.89
CA SER A 259 2.46 -27.02 -8.61
C SER A 259 3.63 -27.82 -9.20
N GLU A 260 3.77 -29.09 -8.81
CA GLU A 260 4.90 -29.96 -9.14
C GLU A 260 6.28 -29.44 -8.68
N MET A 261 6.31 -28.38 -7.84
CA MET A 261 7.56 -27.85 -7.30
C MET A 261 8.15 -28.77 -6.22
N GLU A 262 9.46 -28.97 -6.32
CA GLU A 262 10.27 -29.73 -5.37
C GLU A 262 11.12 -28.78 -4.51
N GLY A 263 11.42 -29.20 -3.28
CA GLY A 263 12.27 -28.43 -2.35
C GLY A 263 11.66 -28.28 -0.97
N THR A 264 12.42 -27.63 -0.08
CA THR A 264 11.92 -27.21 1.23
C THR A 264 11.16 -25.90 1.11
N TRP A 265 10.43 -25.51 2.16
CA TRP A 265 9.77 -24.20 2.17
C TRP A 265 10.75 -23.05 1.92
N LYS A 266 12.01 -23.16 2.38
CA LYS A 266 13.05 -22.14 2.19
C LYS A 266 13.47 -21.96 0.75
N ASP A 267 13.32 -23.01 -0.07
CA ASP A 267 13.62 -22.95 -1.49
C ASP A 267 12.43 -22.36 -2.26
N VAL A 268 11.21 -22.73 -1.87
CA VAL A 268 10.02 -22.48 -2.67
C VAL A 268 9.27 -21.20 -2.28
N TYR A 269 9.08 -20.93 -0.98
CA TYR A 269 8.41 -19.71 -0.49
C TYR A 269 8.99 -18.41 -1.09
N PRO A 270 10.30 -18.16 -1.06
CA PRO A 270 10.85 -16.90 -1.57
C PRO A 270 10.69 -16.75 -3.09
N LEU A 271 10.58 -17.86 -3.85
CA LEU A 271 10.29 -17.82 -5.29
C LEU A 271 8.84 -17.43 -5.57
N VAL A 272 7.90 -18.02 -4.85
CA VAL A 272 6.45 -17.80 -5.07
C VAL A 272 5.97 -16.45 -4.55
N THR A 273 6.62 -15.94 -3.51
CA THR A 273 6.26 -14.70 -2.82
C THR A 273 7.20 -13.54 -3.12
N ASP A 274 7.99 -13.67 -4.18
CA ASP A 274 8.98 -12.69 -4.60
C ASP A 274 8.34 -11.31 -4.87
N PRO A 275 8.74 -10.25 -4.13
CA PRO A 275 8.16 -8.92 -4.21
C PRO A 275 8.26 -8.28 -5.61
N GLU A 276 9.25 -8.63 -6.46
CA GLU A 276 9.35 -8.03 -7.80
C GLU A 276 8.23 -8.47 -8.74
N GLN A 277 7.55 -9.58 -8.43
CA GLN A 277 6.36 -10.01 -9.17
C GLN A 277 5.15 -9.11 -8.90
N PHE A 278 5.24 -8.25 -7.89
CA PHE A 278 4.17 -7.40 -7.42
C PHE A 278 4.54 -5.96 -7.72
N PRO A 279 3.81 -5.27 -8.61
CA PRO A 279 4.13 -3.88 -8.93
C PRO A 279 4.15 -3.06 -7.62
N ALA A 280 5.34 -2.54 -7.29
CA ALA A 280 5.52 -1.64 -6.16
C ALA A 280 4.79 -0.30 -6.38
N ASN A 281 4.61 0.04 -7.65
CA ASN A 281 4.00 1.28 -8.10
C ASN A 281 2.55 1.04 -8.51
N LEU A 282 1.72 2.00 -8.11
CA LEU A 282 0.38 2.19 -8.66
C LEU A 282 0.49 2.74 -10.09
N ASP A 283 -0.50 2.46 -10.95
CA ASP A 283 -0.53 2.99 -12.31
C ASP A 283 -0.69 4.53 -12.32
N GLY A 284 -0.58 5.14 -13.50
CA GLY A 284 -0.61 6.61 -13.63
C GLY A 284 -1.94 7.21 -13.20
N GLU A 285 -3.04 6.52 -13.51
CA GLU A 285 -4.40 6.95 -13.18
C GLU A 285 -4.64 6.93 -11.66
N THR A 286 -4.33 5.82 -11.00
CA THR A 286 -4.49 5.66 -9.55
C THR A 286 -3.58 6.60 -8.76
N ARG A 287 -2.33 6.81 -9.20
CA ARG A 287 -1.43 7.81 -8.61
C ARG A 287 -1.99 9.23 -8.71
N GLU A 288 -2.48 9.62 -9.89
CA GLU A 288 -3.04 10.95 -10.10
C GLU A 288 -4.35 11.16 -9.32
N PHE A 289 -5.17 10.12 -9.19
CA PHE A 289 -6.34 10.19 -8.33
C PHE A 289 -5.95 10.44 -6.87
N ILE A 290 -4.93 9.76 -6.32
CA ILE A 290 -4.42 10.05 -4.97
C ILE A 290 -3.98 11.52 -4.85
N ASP A 291 -3.15 11.99 -5.78
CA ASP A 291 -2.61 13.35 -5.79
C ASP A 291 -3.74 14.41 -5.76
N THR A 292 -4.76 14.21 -6.57
CA THR A 292 -5.86 15.19 -6.75
C THR A 292 -6.92 15.08 -5.66
N ALA A 293 -7.26 13.86 -5.23
CA ALA A 293 -8.30 13.63 -4.23
C ALA A 293 -7.89 14.14 -2.84
N ILE A 294 -6.60 14.15 -2.49
CA ILE A 294 -6.13 14.65 -1.19
C ILE A 294 -6.48 16.11 -0.96
N GLY A 295 -6.32 16.95 -1.99
CA GLY A 295 -6.64 18.38 -1.91
C GLY A 295 -8.14 18.68 -1.78
N TYR A 296 -8.99 17.70 -2.11
CA TYR A 296 -10.44 17.80 -2.01
C TYR A 296 -10.99 17.13 -0.73
N VAL A 297 -10.51 15.93 -0.41
CA VAL A 297 -11.02 15.12 0.71
C VAL A 297 -10.35 15.51 2.02
N GLY A 298 -9.04 15.76 2.01
CA GLY A 298 -8.23 15.99 3.21
C GLY A 298 -7.92 17.45 3.53
N TYR A 299 -8.29 18.39 2.66
CA TYR A 299 -7.96 19.81 2.82
C TYR A 299 -9.09 20.71 2.29
N ASP A 300 -9.10 21.98 2.68
CA ASP A 300 -10.07 22.94 2.17
C ASP A 300 -9.97 23.06 0.63
N PRO A 301 -11.02 22.67 -0.12
CA PRO A 301 -11.02 22.75 -1.58
C PRO A 301 -10.74 24.16 -2.11
N LYS A 302 -11.21 25.20 -1.41
CA LYS A 302 -11.04 26.60 -1.81
C LYS A 302 -9.59 27.02 -1.69
N GLU A 303 -8.95 26.70 -0.57
CA GLU A 303 -7.52 26.98 -0.39
C GLU A 303 -6.67 26.18 -1.38
N THR A 304 -7.02 24.92 -1.66
CA THR A 304 -6.36 24.12 -2.70
C THR A 304 -6.47 24.80 -4.07
N PHE A 305 -7.67 25.26 -4.44
CA PHE A 305 -7.91 25.97 -5.70
C PHE A 305 -7.09 27.27 -5.78
N GLU A 306 -7.12 28.13 -4.76
CA GLU A 306 -6.39 29.40 -4.77
C GLU A 306 -4.86 29.19 -4.86
N ARG A 307 -4.30 28.22 -4.14
CA ARG A 307 -2.87 27.86 -4.26
C ARG A 307 -2.49 27.44 -5.68
N ASN A 308 -3.37 26.70 -6.36
CA ASN A 308 -3.14 26.29 -7.75
C ASN A 308 -3.32 27.47 -8.71
N LYS A 309 -4.30 28.35 -8.46
CA LYS A 309 -4.52 29.59 -9.22
C LYS A 309 -3.33 30.53 -9.17
N ASP A 310 -2.75 30.74 -8.00
CA ASP A 310 -1.56 31.58 -7.86
C ASP A 310 -0.39 31.06 -8.71
N LEU A 311 -0.22 29.74 -8.79
CA LEU A 311 0.79 29.11 -9.64
C LEU A 311 0.45 29.23 -11.13
N MET A 312 -0.82 29.04 -11.51
CA MET A 312 -1.26 29.20 -12.90
C MET A 312 -1.07 30.64 -13.39
N ASN A 313 -1.35 31.64 -12.54
CA ASN A 313 -1.13 33.05 -12.85
C ASN A 313 0.34 33.39 -13.07
N GLN A 314 1.27 32.73 -12.35
CA GLN A 314 2.71 32.89 -12.60
C GLN A 314 3.13 32.35 -13.97
N GLY A 315 2.38 31.40 -14.53
CA GLY A 315 2.54 30.89 -15.90
C GLY A 315 1.64 31.57 -16.93
N ASP A 316 1.08 32.75 -16.63
CA ASP A 316 0.17 33.52 -17.51
C ASP A 316 -1.12 32.79 -17.91
N VAL A 317 -1.62 31.87 -17.07
CA VAL A 317 -2.88 31.14 -17.28
C VAL A 317 -3.90 31.51 -16.21
N GLU A 318 -4.96 32.24 -16.60
CA GLU A 318 -6.08 32.53 -15.71
C GLU A 318 -7.16 31.43 -15.81
N PRO A 319 -7.55 30.79 -14.69
CA PRO A 319 -8.61 29.79 -14.68
C PRO A 319 -9.96 30.39 -15.09
N ARG A 320 -10.64 29.74 -16.04
CA ARG A 320 -11.99 30.10 -16.50
C ARG A 320 -13.09 29.56 -15.59
N PHE A 321 -12.73 28.83 -14.56
CA PHE A 321 -13.63 28.27 -13.56
C PHE A 321 -13.23 28.77 -12.18
N SER A 322 -14.17 28.67 -11.24
CA SER A 322 -13.98 29.12 -9.86
C SER A 322 -14.64 28.13 -8.91
N LEU A 323 -14.09 27.99 -7.72
CA LEU A 323 -14.76 27.25 -6.66
C LEU A 323 -15.84 28.14 -6.02
N ARG A 324 -17.11 27.73 -6.14
CA ARG A 324 -18.26 28.48 -5.62
C ARG A 324 -18.45 28.19 -4.13
N ASP A 325 -18.82 29.22 -3.38
CA ASP A 325 -19.17 29.12 -1.96
C ASP A 325 -20.67 28.82 -1.85
N ASP A 326 -21.04 27.57 -2.12
CA ASP A 326 -22.42 27.10 -2.18
C ASP A 326 -22.69 25.98 -1.17
N ASN A 327 -23.93 25.46 -1.18
CA ASN A 327 -24.35 24.41 -0.25
C ASN A 327 -23.50 23.13 -0.38
N ASP A 328 -22.98 22.83 -1.57
CA ASP A 328 -22.17 21.63 -1.80
C ASP A 328 -20.77 21.82 -1.21
N TYR A 329 -20.18 23.02 -1.34
CA TYR A 329 -18.99 23.39 -0.60
C TYR A 329 -19.20 23.33 0.93
N GLY A 330 -20.33 23.82 1.42
CA GLY A 330 -20.70 23.74 2.85
C GLY A 330 -20.73 22.30 3.40
N LYS A 331 -21.32 21.36 2.66
CA LYS A 331 -21.36 19.93 3.04
C LYS A 331 -19.97 19.29 3.07
N ILE A 332 -19.09 19.70 2.16
CA ILE A 332 -17.70 19.24 2.14
C ILE A 332 -16.99 19.68 3.42
N ARG A 333 -17.10 20.96 3.78
CA ARG A 333 -16.51 21.51 5.01
C ARG A 333 -17.09 20.87 6.27
N GLU A 334 -18.39 20.62 6.31
CA GLU A 334 -19.03 19.90 7.41
C GLU A 334 -18.45 18.49 7.58
N SER A 335 -18.32 17.74 6.48
CA SER A 335 -17.79 16.39 6.50
C SER A 335 -16.31 16.36 6.91
N GLN A 336 -15.50 17.30 6.40
CA GLN A 336 -14.11 17.47 6.81
C GLN A 336 -13.96 17.86 8.28
N GLY A 337 -14.91 18.64 8.83
CA GLY A 337 -14.94 19.03 10.25
C GLY A 337 -15.08 17.85 11.21
N LYS A 338 -15.43 16.65 10.72
CA LYS A 338 -15.51 15.41 11.50
C LYS A 338 -14.16 14.69 11.63
N LEU A 339 -13.12 15.16 10.94
CA LEU A 339 -11.78 14.59 10.99
C LEU A 339 -10.99 15.23 12.13
N LYS A 340 -10.24 14.41 12.90
CA LYS A 340 -9.25 14.92 13.87
C LYS A 340 -8.17 15.75 13.16
N HIS A 341 -7.76 15.30 11.98
CA HIS A 341 -6.87 15.99 11.05
C HIS A 341 -7.09 15.44 9.63
N GLY A 342 -6.72 16.22 8.61
CA GLY A 342 -6.75 15.80 7.21
C GLY A 342 -5.74 14.70 6.85
N PHE A 343 -5.49 14.53 5.55
CA PHE A 343 -4.36 13.72 5.07
C PHE A 343 -3.04 14.44 5.31
N VAL A 344 -2.04 13.68 5.77
CA VAL A 344 -0.66 14.10 5.96
C VAL A 344 0.26 13.17 5.16
N ARG A 345 1.52 13.57 4.95
CA ARG A 345 2.48 12.87 4.08
C ARG A 345 2.58 11.35 4.36
N ARG A 346 2.53 10.94 5.63
CA ARG A 346 2.59 9.51 6.01
C ARG A 346 1.43 8.68 5.47
N ASP A 347 0.28 9.29 5.22
CA ASP A 347 -0.91 8.56 4.74
C ASP A 347 -0.78 8.19 3.27
N LEU A 348 0.05 8.88 2.49
CA LEU A 348 0.31 8.53 1.09
C LEU A 348 0.83 7.09 0.96
N LYS A 349 1.81 6.74 1.80
CA LYS A 349 2.34 5.38 1.86
C LYS A 349 1.24 4.40 2.27
N LYS A 350 0.44 4.73 3.29
CA LYS A 350 -0.66 3.88 3.76
C LYS A 350 -1.74 3.67 2.70
N ILE A 351 -2.12 4.71 1.95
CA ILE A 351 -3.08 4.61 0.84
C ILE A 351 -2.52 3.65 -0.20
N ARG A 352 -1.26 3.82 -0.63
CA ARG A 352 -0.61 2.95 -1.60
C ARG A 352 -0.58 1.49 -1.14
N ASP A 353 -0.07 1.25 0.06
CA ASP A 353 0.15 -0.10 0.60
C ASP A 353 -1.19 -0.81 0.83
N LEU A 354 -2.18 -0.11 1.39
CA LEU A 354 -3.53 -0.65 1.55
C LEU A 354 -4.22 -0.90 0.21
N SER A 355 -4.01 -0.05 -0.80
CA SER A 355 -4.60 -0.25 -2.14
C SER A 355 -4.04 -1.51 -2.79
N ARG A 356 -2.73 -1.74 -2.68
CA ARG A 356 -2.06 -2.95 -3.17
C ARG A 356 -2.55 -4.20 -2.43
N LEU A 357 -2.68 -4.11 -1.10
CA LEU A 357 -3.25 -5.17 -0.27
C LEU A 357 -4.68 -5.53 -0.69
N LEU A 358 -5.57 -4.52 -0.82
CA LEU A 358 -6.97 -4.73 -1.18
C LEU A 358 -7.13 -5.23 -2.61
N GLY A 359 -6.37 -4.69 -3.57
CA GLY A 359 -6.35 -5.16 -4.96
C GLY A 359 -5.92 -6.63 -5.05
N PHE A 360 -4.93 -7.03 -4.25
CA PHE A 360 -4.49 -8.43 -4.15
C PHE A 360 -5.58 -9.34 -3.57
N ILE A 361 -6.19 -8.94 -2.45
CA ILE A 361 -7.27 -9.71 -1.82
C ILE A 361 -8.46 -9.85 -2.78
N ARG A 362 -8.85 -8.79 -3.49
CA ARG A 362 -9.87 -8.88 -4.55
C ARG A 362 -9.45 -9.88 -5.63
N GLY A 363 -8.20 -9.83 -6.07
CA GLY A 363 -7.64 -10.78 -7.02
C GLY A 363 -7.82 -12.25 -6.59
N ILE A 364 -7.58 -12.54 -5.30
CA ILE A 364 -7.83 -13.87 -4.70
C ILE A 364 -9.32 -14.21 -4.72
N LYS A 365 -10.18 -13.32 -4.20
CA LYS A 365 -11.62 -13.59 -4.06
C LYS A 365 -12.33 -13.79 -5.40
N ASP A 366 -11.89 -13.08 -6.44
CA ASP A 366 -12.42 -13.20 -7.80
C ASP A 366 -11.74 -14.32 -8.60
N LYS A 367 -10.81 -15.07 -7.98
CA LYS A 367 -10.00 -16.13 -8.61
C LYS A 367 -9.21 -15.68 -9.84
N SER A 368 -8.94 -14.37 -9.95
CA SER A 368 -8.11 -13.83 -11.02
C SER A 368 -6.63 -13.93 -10.66
N TYR A 369 -6.25 -13.82 -9.39
CA TYR A 369 -4.87 -13.79 -8.91
C TYR A 369 -4.00 -12.69 -9.56
N ASN A 370 -4.65 -11.69 -10.16
CA ASN A 370 -4.01 -10.49 -10.68
C ASN A 370 -3.74 -9.52 -9.53
N VAL A 371 -2.58 -8.86 -9.57
CA VAL A 371 -2.10 -8.02 -8.44
C VAL A 371 -2.19 -6.52 -8.75
N SER A 372 -3.18 -6.12 -9.54
CA SER A 372 -3.40 -4.72 -9.89
C SER A 372 -4.41 -4.05 -8.95
N ALA A 373 -4.00 -2.96 -8.33
CA ALA A 373 -4.90 -2.04 -7.63
C ALA A 373 -5.46 -1.02 -8.64
N GLY A 374 -6.78 -0.83 -8.63
CA GLY A 374 -7.47 0.17 -9.44
C GLY A 374 -8.07 1.29 -8.59
N LEU A 375 -8.81 2.21 -9.23
CA LEU A 375 -9.41 3.36 -8.54
C LEU A 375 -10.35 2.98 -7.39
N ASN A 376 -11.05 1.85 -7.49
CA ASN A 376 -11.91 1.39 -6.41
C ASN A 376 -11.12 0.99 -5.16
N ASP A 377 -9.97 0.35 -5.33
CA ASP A 377 -9.11 -0.06 -4.22
C ASP A 377 -8.48 1.15 -3.54
N VAL A 378 -8.11 2.16 -4.33
CA VAL A 378 -7.64 3.45 -3.81
C VAL A 378 -8.73 4.18 -3.05
N ALA A 379 -9.94 4.27 -3.60
CA ALA A 379 -11.08 4.90 -2.94
C ALA A 379 -11.43 4.20 -1.62
N ALA A 380 -11.48 2.86 -1.62
CA ALA A 380 -11.70 2.07 -0.41
C ALA A 380 -10.59 2.33 0.63
N SER A 381 -9.33 2.37 0.20
CA SER A 381 -8.17 2.63 1.07
C SER A 381 -8.22 4.01 1.72
N MET A 382 -8.54 5.05 0.93
CA MET A 382 -8.75 6.39 1.44
C MET A 382 -9.88 6.42 2.47
N GLY A 383 -10.97 5.71 2.19
CA GLY A 383 -12.09 5.51 3.11
C GLY A 383 -11.68 4.93 4.46
N VAL A 384 -10.98 3.80 4.44
CA VAL A 384 -10.47 3.13 5.65
C VAL A 384 -9.56 4.05 6.46
N ILE A 385 -8.68 4.79 5.79
CA ILE A 385 -7.74 5.71 6.46
C ILE A 385 -8.48 6.91 7.07
N LEU A 386 -9.45 7.49 6.35
CA LEU A 386 -10.27 8.58 6.88
C LEU A 386 -11.07 8.14 8.08
N GLU A 387 -11.59 6.92 8.05
CA GLU A 387 -12.31 6.34 9.17
C GLU A 387 -11.43 6.23 10.42
N SER A 388 -10.16 5.83 10.28
CA SER A 388 -9.22 5.81 11.41
C SER A 388 -8.97 7.18 12.06
N LYS A 389 -9.37 8.27 11.38
CA LYS A 389 -9.17 9.67 11.79
C LYS A 389 -10.46 10.37 12.19
N THR A 390 -11.60 9.70 12.19
CA THR A 390 -12.86 10.28 12.64
C THR A 390 -12.78 10.68 14.11
N ILE A 391 -13.43 11.80 14.46
CA ILE A 391 -13.69 12.14 15.85
C ILE A 391 -14.66 11.09 16.41
N THR A 392 -14.37 10.57 17.60
CA THR A 392 -15.21 9.54 18.22
C THR A 392 -16.63 10.08 18.44
N GLY A 393 -17.66 9.35 18.00
CA GLY A 393 -19.06 9.75 18.12
C GLY A 393 -19.66 10.46 16.89
N THR A 394 -18.96 10.46 15.75
CA THR A 394 -19.49 10.96 14.47
C THR A 394 -19.88 9.82 13.52
N ASP A 395 -20.99 9.97 12.79
CA ASP A 395 -21.51 8.93 11.88
C ASP A 395 -20.58 8.63 10.67
N HIS A 396 -20.38 7.34 10.39
CA HIS A 396 -19.42 6.79 9.42
C HIS A 396 -19.70 7.08 7.92
N GLY A 397 -20.90 7.52 7.55
CA GLY A 397 -21.30 7.63 6.14
C GLY A 397 -20.80 8.86 5.38
N SER A 398 -20.46 9.96 6.06
CA SER A 398 -20.18 11.23 5.38
C SER A 398 -18.81 11.27 4.69
N LEU A 399 -17.83 10.48 5.12
CA LEU A 399 -16.47 10.55 4.57
C LEU A 399 -16.30 9.71 3.30
N MET A 400 -16.98 8.56 3.22
CA MET A 400 -17.03 7.80 1.96
C MET A 400 -17.78 8.54 0.86
N ALA A 401 -18.79 9.34 1.22
CA ALA A 401 -19.45 10.24 0.27
C ALA A 401 -18.44 11.21 -0.37
N LEU A 402 -17.56 11.84 0.43
CA LEU A 402 -16.51 12.73 -0.10
C LEU A 402 -15.54 12.02 -1.05
N VAL A 403 -15.12 10.80 -0.69
CA VAL A 403 -14.20 10.02 -1.54
C VAL A 403 -14.88 9.66 -2.87
N ASN A 404 -16.15 9.25 -2.83
CA ASN A 404 -16.93 8.95 -4.03
C ASN A 404 -17.18 10.19 -4.88
N ASP A 405 -17.45 11.35 -4.28
CA ASP A 405 -17.61 12.62 -4.99
C ASP A 405 -16.31 13.01 -5.71
N ALA A 406 -15.15 12.88 -5.05
CA ALA A 406 -13.85 13.05 -5.69
C ALA A 406 -13.63 12.07 -6.85
N ARG A 407 -13.91 10.78 -6.64
CA ARG A 407 -13.72 9.74 -7.64
C ARG A 407 -14.62 9.96 -8.86
N LYS A 408 -15.87 10.32 -8.63
CA LYS A 408 -16.83 10.65 -9.69
C LYS A 408 -16.34 11.86 -10.48
N ALA A 409 -15.95 12.93 -9.81
CA ALA A 409 -15.41 14.12 -10.47
C ALA A 409 -14.12 13.81 -11.26
N TYR A 410 -13.25 12.96 -10.74
CA TYR A 410 -12.06 12.48 -11.45
C TYR A 410 -12.44 11.69 -12.70
N ASN A 411 -13.32 10.69 -12.59
CA ASN A 411 -13.74 9.85 -13.70
C ASN A 411 -14.46 10.65 -14.79
N GLU A 412 -15.28 11.63 -14.43
CA GLU A 412 -15.94 12.52 -15.40
C GLU A 412 -14.92 13.33 -16.21
N LEU A 413 -13.85 13.80 -15.57
CA LEU A 413 -12.77 14.53 -16.25
C LEU A 413 -11.88 13.60 -17.09
N HIS A 414 -11.55 12.42 -16.57
CA HIS A 414 -10.70 11.43 -17.23
C HIS A 414 -11.35 10.88 -18.51
N ASN A 415 -12.65 10.60 -18.46
CA ASN A 415 -13.45 10.08 -19.57
C ASN A 415 -14.01 11.18 -20.50
N ASP A 416 -13.64 12.45 -20.31
CA ASP A 416 -14.04 13.51 -21.23
C ASP A 416 -13.48 13.22 -22.63
N GLU A 417 -14.36 13.06 -23.62
CA GLU A 417 -13.99 12.74 -25.01
C GLU A 417 -13.06 13.78 -25.63
N SER A 418 -13.04 15.00 -25.10
CA SER A 418 -12.11 16.06 -25.51
C SER A 418 -10.66 15.81 -25.08
N MET A 419 -10.44 14.96 -24.07
CA MET A 419 -9.12 14.66 -23.50
C MET A 419 -8.50 13.36 -24.02
N ARG A 420 -9.32 12.36 -24.39
CA ARG A 420 -8.88 11.03 -24.88
C ARG A 420 -7.78 10.40 -24.01
N THR A 421 -8.00 10.34 -22.70
CA THR A 421 -7.06 9.74 -21.75
C THR A 421 -7.05 8.21 -21.91
N PRO A 422 -5.91 7.55 -22.19
CA PRO A 422 -5.87 6.08 -22.25
C PRO A 422 -6.09 5.43 -20.87
N GLU A 423 -6.59 4.20 -20.86
CA GLU A 423 -6.77 3.41 -19.63
C GLU A 423 -5.43 3.18 -18.91
N GLY A 424 -5.40 3.36 -17.58
CA GLY A 424 -4.20 3.23 -16.76
C GLY A 424 -3.27 4.45 -16.76
N TYR A 425 -3.56 5.46 -17.60
CA TYR A 425 -2.83 6.73 -17.63
C TYR A 425 -3.57 7.80 -16.84
N GLY A 426 -2.82 8.63 -16.11
CA GLY A 426 -3.34 9.88 -15.57
C GLY A 426 -3.55 10.92 -16.68
N MET A 427 -4.42 11.90 -16.44
CA MET A 427 -4.69 12.99 -17.38
C MET A 427 -3.43 13.82 -17.67
N ARG A 428 -2.61 14.12 -16.65
CA ARG A 428 -1.34 14.86 -16.83
C ARG A 428 -0.37 14.08 -17.72
N GLN A 429 -0.28 12.77 -17.49
CA GLN A 429 0.58 11.87 -18.25
C GLN A 429 0.13 11.77 -19.72
N ALA A 430 -1.18 11.64 -19.97
CA ALA A 430 -1.72 11.58 -21.33
C ALA A 430 -1.42 12.85 -22.14
N VAL A 431 -1.60 14.04 -21.56
CA VAL A 431 -1.27 15.32 -22.22
C VAL A 431 0.23 15.41 -22.50
N TRP A 432 1.08 15.08 -21.52
CA TRP A 432 2.53 15.13 -21.70
C TRP A 432 3.02 14.17 -22.79
N GLN A 433 2.55 12.91 -22.78
CA GLN A 433 2.95 11.94 -23.79
C GLN A 433 2.47 12.34 -25.19
N ALA A 434 1.24 12.84 -25.32
CA ALA A 434 0.75 13.38 -26.58
C ALA A 434 1.65 14.53 -27.09
N ALA A 435 2.11 15.41 -26.20
CA ALA A 435 3.04 16.48 -26.54
C ALA A 435 4.40 15.92 -26.98
N VAL A 436 4.98 14.94 -26.26
CA VAL A 436 6.24 14.30 -26.64
C VAL A 436 6.15 13.69 -28.04
N TYR A 437 5.10 12.93 -28.33
CA TYR A 437 4.89 12.34 -29.66
C TYR A 437 4.71 13.39 -30.76
N ALA A 438 3.98 14.47 -30.50
CA ALA A 438 3.86 15.60 -31.43
C ALA A 438 5.22 16.26 -31.68
N GLY A 439 6.00 16.45 -30.62
CA GLY A 439 7.34 17.03 -30.67
C GLY A 439 8.35 16.18 -31.45
N GLN A 440 8.35 14.86 -31.26
CA GLN A 440 9.20 13.94 -32.02
C GLN A 440 8.90 14.00 -33.52
N LYS A 441 7.64 14.21 -33.90
CA LYS A 441 7.20 14.22 -35.29
C LYS A 441 7.37 15.58 -35.97
N HIS A 442 7.18 16.67 -35.22
CA HIS A 442 7.01 18.01 -35.79
C HIS A 442 7.84 19.10 -35.10
N GLY A 443 8.71 18.73 -34.16
CA GLY A 443 9.62 19.65 -33.46
C GLY A 443 9.00 20.31 -32.22
N TYR A 444 9.82 21.10 -31.53
CA TYR A 444 9.48 21.74 -30.25
C TYR A 444 8.20 22.59 -30.29
N ASP A 445 7.94 23.30 -31.39
CA ASP A 445 6.71 24.08 -31.52
C ASP A 445 5.46 23.21 -31.46
N ALA A 446 5.49 22.00 -32.04
CA ALA A 446 4.38 21.07 -31.95
C ALA A 446 4.21 20.51 -30.54
N TYR A 447 5.32 20.20 -29.84
CA TYR A 447 5.30 19.83 -28.42
C TYR A 447 4.61 20.90 -27.57
N MET A 448 5.06 22.16 -27.69
CA MET A 448 4.53 23.28 -26.93
C MET A 448 3.07 23.57 -27.28
N ASN A 449 2.71 23.48 -28.56
CA ASN A 449 1.32 23.68 -29.00
C ASN A 449 0.40 22.59 -28.45
N THR A 450 0.84 21.33 -28.40
CA THR A 450 0.05 20.24 -27.81
C THR A 450 -0.10 20.40 -26.30
N LEU A 451 0.93 20.82 -25.57
CA LEU A 451 0.80 21.16 -24.14
C LEU A 451 -0.22 22.28 -23.92
N LYS A 452 -0.12 23.37 -24.69
CA LYS A 452 -1.07 24.50 -24.61
C LYS A 452 -2.50 24.10 -24.96
N GLN A 453 -2.69 23.18 -25.91
CA GLN A 453 -4.00 22.62 -26.22
C GLN A 453 -4.55 21.81 -25.04
N GLY A 454 -3.74 20.99 -24.38
CA GLY A 454 -4.12 20.28 -23.15
C GLY A 454 -4.52 21.24 -22.03
N ILE A 455 -3.71 22.28 -21.78
CA ILE A 455 -4.01 23.36 -20.83
C ILE A 455 -5.35 24.02 -21.18
N ALA A 456 -5.57 24.37 -22.45
CA ALA A 456 -6.81 24.99 -22.89
C ALA A 456 -8.03 24.07 -22.74
N GLY A 457 -7.88 22.77 -22.99
CA GLY A 457 -8.93 21.77 -22.77
C GLY A 457 -9.34 21.69 -21.30
N PHE A 458 -8.36 21.71 -20.39
CA PHE A 458 -8.62 21.69 -18.95
C PHE A 458 -9.06 23.07 -18.43
N ASN A 459 -8.76 24.15 -19.14
CA ASN A 459 -9.21 25.49 -18.78
C ASN A 459 -10.63 25.81 -19.29
N THR A 460 -11.58 24.94 -18.97
CA THR A 460 -13.00 25.04 -19.31
C THR A 460 -13.86 25.12 -18.05
N GLN A 461 -15.13 25.53 -18.18
CA GLN A 461 -16.06 25.59 -17.05
C GLN A 461 -16.17 24.24 -16.32
N THR A 462 -16.52 24.28 -15.03
CA THR A 462 -16.70 23.09 -14.19
C THR A 462 -18.14 23.04 -13.69
N SER A 463 -18.67 21.83 -13.50
CA SER A 463 -20.04 21.64 -13.01
C SER A 463 -20.13 21.46 -11.49
N SER A 464 -19.01 21.14 -10.81
CA SER A 464 -19.00 20.87 -9.36
C SER A 464 -17.73 21.36 -8.66
N PRO A 465 -17.76 21.54 -7.31
CA PRO A 465 -16.56 21.84 -6.52
C PRO A 465 -15.47 20.76 -6.63
N GLY A 466 -15.86 19.49 -6.74
CA GLY A 466 -14.94 18.36 -6.94
C GLY A 466 -14.17 18.50 -8.24
N GLN A 467 -14.88 18.74 -9.35
CA GLN A 467 -14.24 18.99 -10.65
C GLN A 467 -13.34 20.22 -10.59
N ALA A 468 -13.78 21.34 -10.01
CA ALA A 468 -12.96 22.56 -9.90
C ALA A 468 -11.65 22.31 -9.14
N THR A 469 -11.71 21.54 -8.06
CA THR A 469 -10.53 21.24 -7.23
C THR A 469 -9.55 20.35 -7.98
N ILE A 470 -10.01 19.22 -8.51
CA ILE A 470 -9.19 18.25 -9.26
C ILE A 470 -8.59 18.91 -10.50
N LYS A 471 -9.42 19.59 -11.29
CA LYS A 471 -9.01 20.27 -12.52
C LYS A 471 -7.99 21.38 -12.24
N SER A 472 -8.15 22.14 -11.15
CA SER A 472 -7.17 23.16 -10.76
C SER A 472 -5.78 22.56 -10.51
N ARG A 473 -5.72 21.36 -9.91
CA ARG A 473 -4.47 20.67 -9.63
C ARG A 473 -3.82 20.18 -10.92
N VAL A 474 -4.58 19.49 -11.77
CA VAL A 474 -4.10 19.00 -13.08
C VAL A 474 -3.60 20.18 -13.93
N LEU A 475 -4.38 21.25 -14.04
CA LEU A 475 -4.04 22.42 -14.84
C LEU A 475 -2.78 23.13 -14.32
N ALA A 476 -2.66 23.32 -13.00
CA ALA A 476 -1.46 23.91 -12.39
C ALA A 476 -0.20 23.08 -12.68
N ASP A 477 -0.29 21.76 -12.63
CA ASP A 477 0.84 20.88 -12.91
C ASP A 477 1.23 20.91 -14.41
N LEU A 478 0.25 21.03 -15.32
CA LEU A 478 0.51 21.23 -16.76
C LEU A 478 1.11 22.61 -17.07
N VAL A 479 0.70 23.67 -16.36
CA VAL A 479 1.32 25.00 -16.49
C VAL A 479 2.76 24.98 -15.99
N ALA A 480 3.03 24.30 -14.87
CA ALA A 480 4.40 24.09 -14.41
C ALA A 480 5.24 23.34 -15.44
N LEU A 481 4.66 22.35 -16.14
CA LEU A 481 5.32 21.60 -17.20
C LEU A 481 5.62 22.47 -18.42
N GLU A 482 4.67 23.30 -18.84
CA GLU A 482 4.88 24.26 -19.93
C GLU A 482 5.99 25.25 -19.58
N HIS A 483 5.98 25.80 -18.36
CA HIS A 483 6.99 26.75 -17.90
C HIS A 483 8.38 26.08 -17.84
N PHE A 484 8.49 24.89 -17.26
CA PHE A 484 9.73 24.09 -17.26
C PHE A 484 10.26 23.88 -18.68
N SER A 485 9.38 23.52 -19.61
CA SER A 485 9.77 23.23 -20.99
C SER A 485 10.24 24.46 -21.77
N LYS A 486 9.77 25.68 -21.41
CA LYS A 486 10.27 26.95 -21.96
C LYS A 486 11.62 27.31 -21.37
N GLU A 487 11.76 27.16 -20.06
CA GLU A 487 13.00 27.49 -19.35
C GLU A 487 14.17 26.63 -19.86
N TYR A 488 13.92 25.35 -20.12
CA TYR A 488 14.92 24.38 -20.60
C TYR A 488 14.72 23.99 -22.07
N GLU A 489 14.35 24.95 -22.92
CA GLU A 489 13.97 24.72 -24.33
C GLU A 489 15.02 23.92 -25.13
N ASP A 490 16.31 24.24 -25.00
CA ASP A 490 17.37 23.57 -25.76
C ASP A 490 17.57 22.10 -25.33
N ASP A 491 17.41 21.82 -24.04
CA ASP A 491 17.46 20.47 -23.48
C ASP A 491 16.23 19.67 -23.93
N VAL A 492 15.04 20.26 -23.88
CA VAL A 492 13.79 19.64 -24.37
C VAL A 492 13.88 19.35 -25.88
N LYS A 493 14.38 20.30 -26.68
CA LYS A 493 14.63 20.08 -28.12
C LYS A 493 15.57 18.92 -28.38
N THR A 494 16.55 18.72 -27.49
CA THR A 494 17.48 17.60 -27.59
C THR A 494 16.79 16.29 -27.23
N ALA A 495 16.04 16.24 -26.12
CA ALA A 495 15.27 15.08 -25.71
C ALA A 495 14.23 14.65 -26.77
N LEU A 496 13.59 15.60 -27.46
CA LEU A 496 12.61 15.33 -28.53
C LEU A 496 13.20 14.66 -29.78
N LYS A 497 14.53 14.64 -29.95
CA LYS A 497 15.18 13.92 -31.06
C LYS A 497 15.24 12.42 -30.83
N GLU A 498 15.18 11.99 -29.57
CA GLU A 498 15.10 10.58 -29.21
C GLU A 498 13.75 9.99 -29.61
N LYS A 499 13.72 8.67 -29.84
CA LYS A 499 12.52 7.96 -30.31
C LYS A 499 12.09 6.87 -29.33
N GLY A 500 10.78 6.66 -29.24
CA GLY A 500 10.20 5.61 -28.39
C GLY A 500 10.53 5.84 -26.91
N GLU A 501 10.80 4.77 -26.17
CA GLU A 501 11.08 4.83 -24.72
C GLU A 501 12.28 5.71 -24.35
N ASN A 502 13.28 5.83 -25.25
CA ASN A 502 14.45 6.68 -25.01
C ASN A 502 14.09 8.16 -24.88
N SER A 503 12.97 8.58 -25.48
CA SER A 503 12.52 9.97 -25.32
C SER A 503 12.06 10.26 -23.91
N PHE A 504 11.29 9.37 -23.28
CA PHE A 504 10.83 9.57 -21.90
C PHE A 504 12.02 9.57 -20.93
N LYS A 505 13.01 8.70 -21.13
CA LYS A 505 14.26 8.72 -20.36
C LYS A 505 15.03 10.03 -20.53
N ALA A 506 15.15 10.54 -21.76
CA ALA A 506 15.81 11.81 -22.01
C ALA A 506 15.08 12.98 -21.30
N PHE A 507 13.74 12.98 -21.28
CA PHE A 507 12.98 13.96 -20.48
C PHE A 507 13.19 13.80 -18.98
N GLU A 508 13.27 12.57 -18.47
CA GLU A 508 13.58 12.29 -17.06
C GLU A 508 14.97 12.81 -16.69
N GLU A 509 15.98 12.66 -17.55
CA GLU A 509 17.32 13.21 -17.35
C GLU A 509 17.34 14.74 -17.34
N VAL A 510 16.59 15.38 -18.25
CA VAL A 510 16.42 16.84 -18.26
C VAL A 510 15.75 17.30 -16.98
N TYR A 511 14.70 16.59 -16.54
CA TYR A 511 14.03 16.87 -15.28
C TYR A 511 14.95 16.71 -14.07
N ASP A 512 15.66 15.59 -13.94
CA ASP A 512 16.52 15.32 -12.78
C ASP A 512 17.70 16.29 -12.70
N SER A 513 18.22 16.75 -13.84
CA SER A 513 19.30 17.75 -13.92
C SER A 513 18.83 19.17 -13.54
N ASN A 514 17.57 19.50 -13.79
CA ASN A 514 17.07 20.88 -13.74
C ASN A 514 15.98 21.13 -12.69
N LYS A 515 15.42 20.09 -12.07
CA LYS A 515 14.33 20.27 -11.11
C LYS A 515 14.72 21.16 -9.94
N GLY A 516 15.97 21.18 -9.50
CA GLY A 516 16.41 21.93 -8.32
C GLY A 516 15.75 21.46 -7.02
N SER A 517 16.53 21.27 -5.95
CA SER A 517 15.98 20.82 -4.67
C SER A 517 15.02 21.86 -4.08
N GLY A 518 13.81 21.42 -3.72
CA GLY A 518 12.77 22.23 -3.10
C GLY A 518 12.05 23.18 -4.07
N SER A 519 12.24 23.03 -5.38
CA SER A 519 11.55 23.88 -6.35
C SER A 519 10.11 23.42 -6.60
N VAL A 520 9.35 24.28 -7.26
CA VAL A 520 8.01 23.94 -7.76
C VAL A 520 8.01 22.72 -8.69
N TYR A 521 9.08 22.52 -9.46
CA TYR A 521 9.20 21.40 -10.40
C TYR A 521 9.35 20.05 -9.69
N GLU A 522 10.12 20.00 -8.60
CA GLU A 522 10.25 18.80 -7.80
C GLU A 522 8.88 18.35 -7.26
N HIS A 523 8.07 19.29 -6.78
CA HIS A 523 6.77 19.03 -6.17
C HIS A 523 5.63 18.77 -7.17
N ARG A 524 5.77 19.22 -8.42
CA ARG A 524 4.66 19.25 -9.39
C ARG A 524 4.85 18.31 -10.57
N LEU A 525 6.09 18.13 -11.03
CA LEU A 525 6.39 17.37 -12.24
C LEU A 525 6.87 15.95 -11.96
N GLY A 526 7.25 15.65 -10.72
CA GLY A 526 7.78 14.33 -10.35
C GLY A 526 6.82 13.18 -10.67
N SER A 527 5.49 13.37 -10.57
CA SER A 527 4.51 12.34 -10.91
C SER A 527 4.12 12.29 -12.40
N ILE A 528 4.64 13.20 -13.22
CA ILE A 528 4.48 13.20 -14.68
C ILE A 528 5.71 12.57 -15.34
N MET A 529 6.90 12.92 -14.85
CA MET A 529 8.19 12.55 -15.43
C MET A 529 8.73 11.18 -14.98
N ARG A 530 8.08 10.54 -13.99
CA ARG A 530 8.44 9.22 -13.42
C ARG A 530 7.19 8.36 -13.30
#